data_AF-A0A7C8EIB6-F1
#
_entry.id   AF-A0A7C8EIB6-F1
#
_cell.length_a   1.000
_cell.length_b   1.000
_cell.length_c   1.000
_cell.angle_alpha   90.00
_cell.angle_beta   90.00
_cell.angle_gamma   90.00
#
_symmetry.space_group_name_H-M   'P 1'
#
loop_
_entity.id
_entity.type
_entity.pdbx_description
1 polymer ?
#
loop_
_entity_poly.entity_id
_entity_poly.type
_entity_poly.pdbx_seq_one_letter_code
_entity_poly.pdbx_strand_id
1 'polypeptide(L)'
;MKFVLFLAVTQAQPVIQANARNIYYENTIKDIIRADCSRCHSGPTRNLMDYDSLKAYANSGLLATMVQGPMRRFAGNDAQTILKWIQDGAPEKSPATPARFTDMPGSISTGPGGPGCPPGGPPANVNRGQITYGNTIKHILAKDCLRCHSGPFRNLTTYKNVKMYVDNGLLKTLVRMGGPMHRFAGPDTRQIIMWINNGAPQ
;
A
#
# COMPACT_ATOMS: atom_id res chain seq x y z
N MET A 1 60.61 46.60 -10.94
CA MET A 1 59.27 46.18 -11.43
C MET A 1 58.97 44.81 -10.81
N LYS A 2 57.99 44.72 -9.91
CA LYS A 2 57.75 43.52 -9.07
C LYS A 2 56.35 42.99 -9.38
N PHE A 3 56.29 41.79 -9.95
CA PHE A 3 55.08 41.01 -10.18
C PHE A 3 54.47 40.58 -8.85
N VAL A 4 53.14 40.70 -8.71
CA VAL A 4 52.38 39.97 -7.68
C VAL A 4 51.24 39.25 -8.40
N LEU A 5 51.44 37.97 -8.63
CA LEU A 5 50.47 37.02 -9.17
C LEU A 5 49.63 36.50 -7.98
N PHE A 6 48.36 36.85 -7.91
CA PHE A 6 47.44 36.30 -6.92
C PHE A 6 46.87 34.97 -7.43
N LEU A 7 47.36 33.86 -6.85
CA LEU A 7 46.77 32.54 -6.98
C LEU A 7 45.43 32.50 -6.20
N ALA A 8 44.31 32.44 -6.91
CA ALA A 8 43.02 32.11 -6.30
C ALA A 8 42.98 30.60 -6.02
N VAL A 9 43.14 30.23 -4.75
CA VAL A 9 42.84 28.87 -4.27
C VAL A 9 41.32 28.77 -4.13
N THR A 10 40.65 28.18 -5.12
CA THR A 10 39.24 27.79 -4.97
C THR A 10 39.19 26.57 -4.07
N GLN A 11 38.95 26.79 -2.79
CA GLN A 11 38.70 25.72 -1.84
C GLN A 11 37.40 25.01 -2.23
N ALA A 12 37.50 23.73 -2.61
CA ALA A 12 36.35 22.85 -2.73
C ALA A 12 35.69 22.73 -1.36
N GLN A 13 34.51 23.30 -1.22
CA GLN A 13 33.72 23.19 -0.01
C GLN A 13 33.40 21.71 0.23
N PRO A 14 33.57 21.20 1.46
CA PRO A 14 33.09 19.87 1.79
C PRO A 14 31.56 19.90 1.63
N VAL A 15 31.05 19.17 0.65
CA VAL A 15 29.64 18.80 0.61
C VAL A 15 29.39 17.98 1.87
N ILE A 16 28.92 18.67 2.92
CA ILE A 16 28.28 18.05 4.06
C ILE A 16 27.12 17.25 3.47
N GLN A 17 27.35 15.95 3.30
CA GLN A 17 26.35 14.99 2.89
C GLN A 17 25.29 15.02 3.99
N ALA A 18 24.23 15.80 3.75
CA ALA A 18 23.07 15.85 4.62
C ALA A 18 22.66 14.39 4.82
N ASN A 19 22.69 13.94 6.08
CA ASN A 19 22.11 12.67 6.47
C ASN A 19 20.66 12.69 5.95
N ALA A 20 20.42 12.07 4.79
CA ALA A 20 19.09 11.84 4.28
C ALA A 20 18.46 10.84 5.25
N ARG A 21 17.86 11.36 6.33
CA ARG A 21 17.03 10.55 7.21
C ARG A 21 15.97 9.95 6.32
N ASN A 22 16.09 8.64 6.08
CA ASN A 22 15.07 7.90 5.38
C ASN A 22 13.75 8.11 6.13
N ILE A 23 12.72 8.53 5.41
CA ILE A 23 11.40 8.74 5.95
C ILE A 23 10.69 7.40 5.89
N TYR A 24 10.08 6.98 7.00
CA TYR A 24 9.38 5.70 7.09
C TYR A 24 7.92 5.91 7.49
N TYR A 25 7.09 4.94 7.15
CA TYR A 25 5.68 4.99 7.53
C TYR A 25 5.49 5.05 9.05
N GLU A 26 6.01 4.05 9.78
CA GLU A 26 5.70 3.87 11.20
C GLU A 26 6.14 5.06 12.09
N ASN A 27 7.23 5.75 11.72
CA ASN A 27 7.85 6.76 12.58
C ASN A 27 7.55 8.20 12.17
N THR A 28 6.95 8.43 11.00
CA THR A 28 6.81 9.79 10.47
C THR A 28 5.51 9.96 9.73
N ILE A 29 5.29 9.19 8.67
CA ILE A 29 4.11 9.38 7.82
C ILE A 29 2.82 9.03 8.56
N LYS A 30 2.83 7.99 9.39
CA LYS A 30 1.67 7.59 10.18
C LYS A 30 1.18 8.73 11.08
N ASP A 31 2.10 9.48 11.68
CA ASP A 31 1.76 10.60 12.55
C ASP A 31 1.22 11.80 11.76
N ILE A 32 1.83 12.12 10.61
CA ILE A 32 1.33 13.15 9.69
C ILE A 32 -0.11 12.82 9.23
N ILE A 33 -0.35 11.58 8.78
CA ILE A 33 -1.69 11.17 8.33
C ILE A 33 -2.70 11.20 9.48
N ARG A 34 -2.29 10.82 10.70
CA ARG A 34 -3.12 10.93 11.89
C ARG A 34 -3.48 12.36 12.23
N ALA A 35 -2.53 13.29 12.15
CA ALA A 35 -2.73 14.69 12.46
C ALA A 35 -3.63 15.38 11.41
N ASP A 36 -3.32 15.21 10.13
CA ASP A 36 -3.83 16.11 9.10
C ASP A 36 -4.97 15.51 8.27
N CYS A 37 -5.01 14.17 8.17
CA CYS A 37 -5.87 13.48 7.21
C CYS A 37 -6.96 12.64 7.89
N SER A 38 -6.70 12.13 9.09
CA SER A 38 -7.54 11.13 9.77
C SER A 38 -8.99 11.57 9.95
N ARG A 39 -9.22 12.85 10.20
CA ARG A 39 -10.57 13.41 10.41
C ARG A 39 -11.51 13.13 9.25
N CYS A 40 -10.99 13.11 8.02
CA CYS A 40 -11.78 12.87 6.80
C CYS A 40 -11.46 11.52 6.15
N HIS A 41 -10.35 10.89 6.54
CA HIS A 41 -9.79 9.70 5.90
C HIS A 41 -9.59 8.50 6.84
N SER A 42 -10.39 8.42 7.90
CA SER A 42 -10.47 7.24 8.79
C SER A 42 -11.65 6.33 8.49
N GLY A 43 -12.51 6.73 7.54
CA GLY A 43 -13.72 6.00 7.18
C GLY A 43 -13.48 4.84 6.20
N PRO A 44 -14.40 3.88 6.14
CA PRO A 44 -14.26 2.65 5.32
C PRO A 44 -14.17 2.90 3.80
N THR A 45 -14.58 4.08 3.32
CA THR A 45 -14.57 4.44 1.90
C THR A 45 -13.32 5.20 1.46
N ARG A 46 -12.59 5.80 2.41
CA ARG A 46 -11.41 6.64 2.16
C ARG A 46 -10.40 6.47 3.28
N ASN A 47 -9.95 5.24 3.52
CA ASN A 47 -9.02 4.97 4.61
C ASN A 47 -7.58 5.30 4.20
N LEU A 48 -6.93 6.20 4.94
CA LEU A 48 -5.49 6.45 4.84
C LEU A 48 -4.74 6.01 6.11
N MET A 49 -5.45 5.51 7.11
CA MET A 49 -4.93 5.29 8.47
C MET A 49 -4.05 4.05 8.61
N ASP A 50 -4.09 3.14 7.64
CA ASP A 50 -3.24 1.96 7.59
C ASP A 50 -2.21 2.07 6.44
N TYR A 51 -1.08 1.38 6.63
CA TYR A 51 0.03 1.42 5.69
C TYR A 51 -0.36 0.94 4.30
N ASP A 52 -1.10 -0.16 4.21
CA ASP A 52 -1.44 -0.80 2.95
C ASP A 52 -2.29 0.11 2.07
N SER A 53 -3.31 0.72 2.66
CA SER A 53 -4.16 1.69 1.99
C SER A 53 -3.34 2.89 1.56
N LEU A 54 -2.59 3.52 2.48
CA LEU A 54 -1.79 4.70 2.14
C LEU A 54 -0.74 4.44 1.05
N LYS A 55 -0.07 3.28 1.11
CA LYS A 55 0.90 2.84 0.09
C LYS A 55 0.22 2.63 -1.26
N ALA A 56 -1.01 2.14 -1.30
CA ALA A 56 -1.77 2.03 -2.55
C ALA A 56 -2.01 3.40 -3.20
N TYR A 57 -2.34 4.41 -2.39
CA TYR A 57 -2.49 5.79 -2.85
C TYR A 57 -1.15 6.39 -3.30
N ALA A 58 -0.05 6.08 -2.61
CA ALA A 58 1.30 6.48 -3.01
C ALA A 58 1.70 5.88 -4.37
N ASN A 59 1.57 4.55 -4.52
CA ASN A 59 1.98 3.82 -5.72
C ASN A 59 1.16 4.18 -6.97
N SER A 60 -0.11 4.57 -6.79
CA SER A 60 -0.95 5.04 -7.90
C SER A 60 -0.67 6.48 -8.33
N GLY A 61 0.24 7.19 -7.64
CA GLY A 61 0.50 8.61 -7.85
C GLY A 61 -0.62 9.53 -7.32
N LEU A 62 -1.76 8.99 -6.91
CA LEU A 62 -2.91 9.78 -6.47
C LEU A 62 -2.60 10.53 -5.16
N LEU A 63 -1.84 9.93 -4.24
CA LEU A 63 -1.41 10.63 -3.03
C LEU A 63 -0.57 11.86 -3.36
N ALA A 64 0.41 11.72 -4.27
CA ALA A 64 1.29 12.80 -4.70
C ALA A 64 0.49 13.94 -5.36
N THR A 65 -0.39 13.61 -6.30
CA THR A 65 -1.29 14.59 -6.96
C THR A 65 -2.16 15.33 -5.95
N MET A 66 -2.71 14.61 -4.96
CA MET A 66 -3.59 15.21 -3.96
C MET A 66 -2.83 16.16 -3.04
N VAL A 67 -1.67 15.76 -2.49
CA VAL A 67 -0.88 16.61 -1.56
C VAL A 67 -0.15 17.75 -2.26
N GLN A 68 0.06 17.68 -3.58
CA GLN A 68 0.54 18.80 -4.40
C GLN A 68 -0.58 19.76 -4.80
N GLY A 69 -1.80 19.25 -5.01
CA GLY A 69 -2.95 20.03 -5.45
C GLY A 69 -3.97 20.28 -4.32
N PRO A 70 -5.18 19.72 -4.41
CA PRO A 70 -6.31 20.13 -3.58
C PRO A 70 -6.11 19.88 -2.07
N MET A 71 -5.28 18.91 -1.70
CA MET A 71 -4.99 18.60 -0.29
C MET A 71 -3.75 19.32 0.24
N ARG A 72 -3.04 20.11 -0.58
CA ARG A 72 -1.83 20.85 -0.19
C ARG A 72 -2.04 21.70 1.06
N ARG A 73 -3.21 22.34 1.19
CA ARG A 73 -3.56 23.18 2.34
C ARG A 73 -3.73 22.40 3.65
N PHE A 74 -4.07 21.11 3.58
CA PHE A 74 -4.23 20.26 4.75
C PHE A 74 -2.92 19.59 5.13
N ALA A 75 -2.17 19.11 4.13
CA ALA A 75 -0.83 18.56 4.34
C ALA A 75 0.21 19.63 4.73
N GLY A 76 -0.07 20.92 4.49
CA GLY A 76 0.74 22.05 4.97
C GLY A 76 2.24 21.89 4.69
N ASN A 77 3.04 21.98 5.77
CA ASN A 77 4.49 21.83 5.72
C ASN A 77 4.91 20.36 5.52
N ASP A 78 4.07 19.39 5.89
CA ASP A 78 4.34 17.96 5.79
C ASP A 78 4.19 17.41 4.37
N ALA A 79 3.62 18.18 3.45
CA ALA A 79 3.46 17.77 2.06
C ALA A 79 4.80 17.38 1.40
N GLN A 80 5.91 18.04 1.72
CA GLN A 80 7.23 17.66 1.19
C GLN A 80 7.74 16.36 1.81
N THR A 81 7.49 16.12 3.10
CA THR A 81 7.82 14.87 3.80
C THR A 81 7.08 13.68 3.19
N ILE A 82 5.77 13.85 2.91
CA ILE A 82 4.96 12.83 2.24
C ILE A 82 5.50 12.56 0.83
N LEU A 83 5.78 13.60 0.04
CA LEU A 83 6.30 13.45 -1.32
C LEU A 83 7.66 12.75 -1.35
N LYS A 84 8.56 13.09 -0.42
CA LYS A 84 9.85 12.42 -0.30
C LYS A 84 9.68 10.94 0.06
N TRP A 85 8.80 10.61 1.02
CA TRP A 85 8.50 9.20 1.33
C TRP A 85 7.95 8.42 0.13
N ILE A 86 7.09 9.04 -0.69
CA ILE A 86 6.62 8.43 -1.96
C ILE A 86 7.80 8.18 -2.91
N GLN A 87 8.67 9.17 -3.10
CA GLN A 87 9.86 9.06 -3.96
C GLN A 87 10.84 7.99 -3.48
N ASP A 88 10.99 7.81 -2.17
CA ASP A 88 11.82 6.78 -1.55
C ASP A 88 11.18 5.36 -1.62
N GLY A 89 10.06 5.20 -2.34
CA GLY A 89 9.39 3.91 -2.55
C GLY A 89 8.38 3.53 -1.45
N ALA A 90 7.93 4.51 -0.67
CA ALA A 90 7.00 4.34 0.44
C ALA A 90 7.43 3.26 1.46
N PRO A 91 8.65 3.32 2.00
CA PRO A 91 9.15 2.30 2.91
C PRO A 91 8.36 2.28 4.23
N GLU A 92 8.02 1.09 4.72
CA GLU A 92 7.18 0.92 5.91
C GLU A 92 7.97 1.18 7.20
N LYS A 93 9.11 0.48 7.32
CA LYS A 93 9.90 0.36 8.54
C LYS A 93 11.33 0.76 8.26
N SER A 94 11.96 1.38 9.25
CA SER A 94 13.41 1.52 9.26
C SER A 94 14.04 0.12 9.23
N PRO A 95 15.14 -0.10 8.47
CA PRO A 95 15.89 -1.34 8.59
C PRO A 95 16.23 -1.53 10.07
N ALA A 96 15.74 -2.63 10.63
CA ALA A 96 15.91 -2.93 12.04
C ALA A 96 17.41 -2.85 12.35
N THR A 97 17.78 -1.95 13.26
CA THR A 97 19.07 -2.10 13.95
C THR A 97 19.02 -3.47 14.61
N PRO A 98 19.95 -4.40 14.32
CA PRO A 98 19.92 -5.72 14.92
C PRO A 98 19.94 -5.55 16.44
N ALA A 99 18.84 -5.96 17.09
CA ALA A 99 18.78 -6.02 18.53
C ALA A 99 19.87 -6.99 19.00
N ARG A 100 20.78 -6.50 19.84
CA ARG A 100 21.76 -7.36 20.51
C ARG A 100 21.02 -8.37 21.37
N PHE A 101 21.36 -9.63 21.15
CA PHE A 101 20.87 -10.81 21.83
C PHE A 101 21.43 -10.86 23.27
N THR A 102 20.97 -9.98 24.16
CA THR A 102 21.17 -10.13 25.60
C THR A 102 19.96 -9.55 26.31
N ASP A 103 19.46 -10.32 27.29
CA ASP A 103 18.38 -9.99 28.23
C ASP A 103 16.97 -10.49 27.86
N MET A 104 16.81 -11.81 27.94
CA MET A 104 15.59 -12.40 28.52
C MET A 104 15.83 -12.62 30.02
N PRO A 105 14.79 -12.43 30.85
CA PRO A 105 14.29 -13.57 31.60
C PRO A 105 12.79 -13.78 31.36
N GLY A 106 12.39 -15.04 31.48
CA GLY A 106 11.20 -15.60 30.85
C GLY A 106 9.88 -15.30 31.53
N SER A 107 8.82 -15.78 30.87
CA SER A 107 7.68 -16.39 31.55
C SER A 107 6.91 -17.27 30.58
N ILE A 108 6.86 -18.55 30.94
CA ILE A 108 5.95 -19.56 30.45
C ILE A 108 4.63 -19.35 31.19
N SER A 109 3.50 -19.27 30.49
CA SER A 109 2.22 -19.65 31.10
C SER A 109 1.27 -20.27 30.08
N THR A 110 1.14 -21.58 30.18
CA THR A 110 0.04 -22.42 29.72
C THR A 110 -1.23 -22.15 30.53
N GLY A 111 -2.40 -22.14 29.88
CA GLY A 111 -3.71 -22.20 30.55
C GLY A 111 -4.92 -21.87 29.65
N PRO A 112 -6.13 -22.42 29.90
CA PRO A 112 -6.89 -23.17 28.87
C PRO A 112 -8.32 -22.67 28.56
N GLY A 113 -8.87 -23.10 27.42
CA GLY A 113 -10.31 -23.39 27.23
C GLY A 113 -11.24 -22.28 26.67
N GLY A 114 -11.68 -22.43 25.41
CA GLY A 114 -12.82 -21.72 24.80
C GLY A 114 -13.23 -22.36 23.46
N PRO A 115 -14.53 -22.48 23.13
CA PRO A 115 -15.07 -23.55 22.27
C PRO A 115 -14.85 -23.33 20.77
N GLY A 116 -14.71 -24.46 20.05
CA GLY A 116 -14.22 -24.54 18.69
C GLY A 116 -15.12 -23.99 17.59
N CYS A 117 -14.47 -23.46 16.55
CA CYS A 117 -15.01 -23.41 15.20
C CYS A 117 -14.56 -24.68 14.44
N PRO A 118 -15.42 -25.31 13.63
CA PRO A 118 -15.09 -26.54 12.91
C PRO A 118 -13.97 -26.32 11.87
N PRO A 119 -13.15 -27.35 11.59
CA PRO A 119 -12.13 -27.27 10.56
C PRO A 119 -12.79 -27.11 9.19
N GLY A 120 -12.56 -25.97 8.54
CA GLY A 120 -12.90 -25.77 7.13
C GLY A 120 -12.24 -26.88 6.30
N GLY A 121 -13.06 -27.66 5.62
CA GLY A 121 -12.66 -28.84 4.87
C GLY A 121 -11.59 -28.58 3.79
N PRO A 122 -11.02 -29.66 3.22
CA PRO A 122 -9.92 -29.56 2.27
C PRO A 122 -10.31 -28.66 1.08
N PRO A 123 -9.39 -27.84 0.56
CA PRO A 123 -9.70 -26.94 -0.54
C PRO A 123 -10.18 -27.75 -1.74
N ALA A 124 -11.36 -27.39 -2.25
CA ALA A 124 -11.88 -27.92 -3.50
C ALA A 124 -10.80 -27.83 -4.58
N ASN A 125 -10.57 -28.96 -5.24
CA ASN A 125 -9.59 -29.13 -6.29
C ASN A 125 -10.04 -28.33 -7.52
N VAL A 126 -9.71 -27.03 -7.56
CA VAL A 126 -9.95 -26.19 -8.75
C VAL A 126 -8.95 -26.61 -9.82
N ASN A 127 -9.49 -27.29 -10.81
CA ASN A 127 -8.85 -27.72 -12.04
C ASN A 127 -7.95 -26.60 -12.58
N ARG A 128 -6.67 -26.88 -12.87
CA ARG A 128 -5.70 -25.91 -13.43
C ARG A 128 -6.01 -25.52 -14.88
N GLY A 129 -7.26 -25.70 -15.33
CA GLY A 129 -7.78 -25.24 -16.60
C GLY A 129 -8.11 -23.75 -16.52
N GLN A 130 -7.10 -22.92 -16.80
CA GLN A 130 -7.16 -21.49 -17.16
C GLN A 130 -8.28 -20.68 -16.49
N ILE A 131 -8.02 -20.12 -15.32
CA ILE A 131 -8.87 -19.05 -14.77
C ILE A 131 -8.88 -17.89 -15.78
N THR A 132 -10.05 -17.57 -16.34
CA THR A 132 -10.29 -16.43 -17.21
C THR A 132 -11.39 -15.52 -16.66
N TYR A 133 -11.59 -14.38 -17.30
CA TYR A 133 -12.67 -13.49 -16.93
C TYR A 133 -14.03 -14.17 -17.09
N GLY A 134 -14.28 -14.77 -18.25
CA GLY A 134 -15.56 -15.37 -18.60
C GLY A 134 -15.95 -16.56 -17.74
N ASN A 135 -15.00 -17.43 -17.39
CA ASN A 135 -15.31 -18.70 -16.71
C ASN A 135 -15.33 -18.62 -15.18
N THR A 136 -14.59 -17.68 -14.58
CA THR A 136 -14.37 -17.65 -13.12
C THR A 136 -14.59 -16.26 -12.55
N ILE A 137 -13.86 -15.26 -13.04
CA ILE A 137 -13.83 -13.93 -12.39
C ILE A 137 -15.16 -13.21 -12.51
N LYS A 138 -15.86 -13.33 -13.64
CA LYS A 138 -17.19 -12.75 -13.82
C LYS A 138 -18.17 -13.23 -12.74
N HIS A 139 -18.11 -14.50 -12.35
CA HIS A 139 -18.96 -15.07 -11.30
C HIS A 139 -18.57 -14.56 -9.91
N ILE A 140 -17.28 -14.48 -9.61
CA ILE A 140 -16.78 -13.91 -8.35
C ILE A 140 -17.21 -12.45 -8.21
N LEU A 141 -17.03 -11.64 -9.26
CA LEU A 141 -17.43 -10.24 -9.25
C LEU A 141 -18.94 -10.09 -9.09
N ALA A 142 -19.74 -10.90 -9.79
CA ALA A 142 -21.20 -10.87 -9.67
C ALA A 142 -21.66 -11.19 -8.24
N LYS A 143 -21.01 -12.16 -7.59
CA LYS A 143 -21.32 -12.59 -6.23
C LYS A 143 -20.96 -11.53 -5.19
N ASP A 144 -19.75 -10.99 -5.23
CA ASP A 144 -19.18 -10.23 -4.11
C ASP A 144 -19.03 -8.73 -4.36
N CYS A 145 -19.03 -8.29 -5.61
CA CYS A 145 -18.62 -6.94 -5.99
C CYS A 145 -19.74 -6.12 -6.65
N LEU A 146 -20.53 -6.72 -7.55
CA LEU A 146 -21.46 -5.98 -8.42
C LEU A 146 -22.64 -5.33 -7.67
N ARG A 147 -22.94 -5.76 -6.45
CA ARG A 147 -23.94 -5.08 -5.61
C ARG A 147 -23.58 -3.61 -5.37
N CYS A 148 -22.30 -3.29 -5.28
CA CYS A 148 -21.81 -1.92 -5.07
C CYS A 148 -21.10 -1.35 -6.31
N HIS A 149 -20.68 -2.20 -7.24
CA HIS A 149 -19.86 -1.85 -8.41
C HIS A 149 -20.60 -2.02 -9.76
N SER A 150 -21.93 -1.99 -9.76
CA SER A 150 -22.76 -1.99 -10.98
C SER A 150 -23.08 -0.60 -11.52
N GLY A 151 -22.88 0.44 -10.71
CA GLY A 151 -23.12 1.84 -11.08
C GLY A 151 -22.04 2.44 -11.98
N PRO A 152 -22.17 3.74 -12.33
CA PRO A 152 -21.20 4.45 -13.17
C PRO A 152 -19.85 4.65 -12.48
N PHE A 153 -19.82 4.75 -11.14
CA PHE A 153 -18.59 4.86 -10.38
C PHE A 153 -18.00 3.48 -10.05
N ARG A 154 -16.72 3.28 -10.39
CA ARG A 154 -16.01 2.02 -10.16
C ARG A 154 -16.78 0.80 -10.68
N ASN A 155 -17.24 0.93 -11.92
CA ASN A 155 -17.99 -0.10 -12.60
C ASN A 155 -17.14 -1.36 -12.83
N LEU A 156 -17.65 -2.54 -12.47
CA LEU A 156 -16.99 -3.83 -12.68
C LEU A 156 -17.84 -4.80 -13.54
N THR A 157 -18.86 -4.30 -14.25
CA THR A 157 -19.83 -5.15 -14.97
C THR A 157 -19.31 -5.74 -16.28
N THR A 158 -18.22 -5.18 -16.82
CA THR A 158 -17.62 -5.64 -18.09
C THR A 158 -16.15 -5.94 -17.90
N TYR A 159 -15.62 -6.86 -18.73
CA TYR A 159 -14.19 -7.18 -18.74
C TYR A 159 -13.34 -5.93 -18.94
N LYS A 160 -13.70 -5.07 -19.89
CA LYS A 160 -12.97 -3.82 -20.18
C LYS A 160 -12.84 -2.93 -18.93
N ASN A 161 -13.92 -2.77 -18.17
CA ASN A 161 -13.91 -1.94 -16.97
C ASN A 161 -13.08 -2.57 -15.86
N VAL A 162 -13.16 -3.89 -15.67
CA VAL A 162 -12.37 -4.63 -14.68
C VAL A 162 -10.88 -4.60 -15.05
N LYS A 163 -10.57 -4.84 -16.32
CA LYS A 163 -9.20 -4.88 -16.86
C LYS A 163 -8.46 -3.55 -16.67
N MET A 164 -9.17 -2.42 -16.76
CA MET A 164 -8.60 -1.11 -16.41
C MET A 164 -8.02 -1.08 -14.98
N TYR A 165 -8.71 -1.66 -13.98
CA TYR A 165 -8.24 -1.73 -12.60
C TYR A 165 -7.18 -2.80 -12.37
N VAL A 166 -7.13 -3.81 -13.24
CA VAL A 166 -6.03 -4.77 -13.26
C VAL A 166 -4.76 -4.10 -13.77
N ASP A 167 -4.86 -3.40 -14.89
CA ASP A 167 -3.72 -2.83 -15.62
C ASP A 167 -3.04 -1.69 -14.85
N ASN A 168 -3.81 -0.94 -14.07
CA ASN A 168 -3.25 0.07 -13.16
C ASN A 168 -2.88 -0.50 -11.77
N GLY A 169 -2.98 -1.81 -11.56
CA GLY A 169 -2.61 -2.49 -10.32
C GLY A 169 -3.56 -2.25 -9.13
N LEU A 170 -4.62 -1.45 -9.30
CA LEU A 170 -5.54 -1.12 -8.21
C LEU A 170 -6.30 -2.35 -7.72
N LEU A 171 -6.85 -3.17 -8.62
CA LEU A 171 -7.65 -4.33 -8.24
C LEU A 171 -6.84 -5.29 -7.37
N LYS A 172 -5.60 -5.61 -7.79
CA LYS A 172 -4.68 -6.47 -7.04
C LYS A 172 -4.43 -5.94 -5.63
N THR A 173 -4.24 -4.64 -5.50
CA THR A 173 -3.97 -3.97 -4.22
C THR A 173 -5.20 -3.95 -3.31
N LEU A 174 -6.39 -3.78 -3.88
CA LEU A 174 -7.63 -3.74 -3.11
C LEU A 174 -8.03 -5.12 -2.57
N VAL A 175 -7.87 -6.17 -3.38
CA VAL A 175 -8.39 -7.52 -3.04
C VAL A 175 -7.38 -8.41 -2.31
N ARG A 176 -6.07 -8.14 -2.42
CA ARG A 176 -5.03 -8.93 -1.72
C ARG A 176 -5.30 -8.99 -0.23
N MET A 177 -4.77 -10.00 0.45
CA MET A 177 -4.83 -10.10 1.90
C MET A 177 -4.35 -8.79 2.56
N GLY A 178 -5.14 -8.24 3.49
CA GLY A 178 -4.91 -6.93 4.11
C GLY A 178 -5.48 -5.72 3.34
N GLY A 179 -5.82 -5.89 2.06
CA GLY A 179 -6.43 -4.85 1.23
C GLY A 179 -7.87 -4.53 1.66
N PRO A 180 -8.36 -3.29 1.40
CA PRO A 180 -9.68 -2.84 1.87
C PRO A 180 -10.84 -3.65 1.31
N MET A 181 -10.67 -4.29 0.14
CA MET A 181 -11.68 -5.15 -0.48
C MET A 181 -11.48 -6.63 -0.19
N HIS A 182 -10.41 -7.01 0.50
CA HIS A 182 -10.14 -8.41 0.87
C HIS A 182 -11.28 -9.04 1.65
N ARG A 183 -11.91 -8.28 2.57
CA ARG A 183 -13.04 -8.77 3.36
C ARG A 183 -14.28 -9.13 2.52
N PHE A 184 -14.40 -8.56 1.32
CA PHE A 184 -15.50 -8.85 0.39
C PHE A 184 -15.13 -9.97 -0.57
N ALA A 185 -13.91 -9.94 -1.12
CA ALA A 185 -13.40 -11.02 -1.96
C ALA A 185 -13.19 -12.33 -1.16
N GLY A 186 -12.91 -12.22 0.14
CA GLY A 186 -12.71 -13.33 1.08
C GLY A 186 -11.84 -14.45 0.50
N PRO A 187 -12.31 -15.70 0.49
CA PRO A 187 -11.55 -16.83 -0.03
C PRO A 187 -11.27 -16.72 -1.54
N ASP A 188 -12.10 -16.01 -2.30
CA ASP A 188 -11.96 -15.84 -3.75
C ASP A 188 -10.84 -14.87 -4.15
N THR A 189 -10.29 -14.13 -3.20
CA THR A 189 -9.06 -13.34 -3.37
C THR A 189 -7.98 -14.14 -4.10
N ARG A 190 -7.79 -15.41 -3.73
CA ARG A 190 -6.74 -16.24 -4.32
C ARG A 190 -6.95 -16.44 -5.83
N GLN A 191 -8.20 -16.61 -6.26
CA GLN A 191 -8.56 -16.78 -7.66
C GLN A 191 -8.38 -15.48 -8.45
N ILE A 192 -8.79 -14.35 -7.88
CA ILE A 192 -8.61 -13.02 -8.50
C ILE A 192 -7.11 -12.71 -8.68
N ILE A 193 -6.30 -12.94 -7.64
CA ILE A 193 -4.86 -12.69 -7.71
C ILE A 193 -4.17 -13.62 -8.72
N MET A 194 -4.56 -14.90 -8.76
CA MET A 194 -4.01 -15.85 -9.73
C MET A 194 -4.35 -15.44 -11.17
N TRP A 195 -5.60 -15.03 -11.43
CA TRP A 195 -6.00 -14.49 -12.73
C TRP A 195 -5.21 -13.25 -13.14
N ILE A 196 -5.05 -12.28 -12.23
CA ILE A 196 -4.26 -11.07 -12.47
C ILE A 196 -2.81 -11.43 -12.82
N ASN A 197 -2.19 -12.35 -12.06
CA ASN A 197 -0.81 -12.76 -12.29
C ASN A 197 -0.63 -13.51 -13.63
N ASN A 198 -1.70 -14.11 -14.17
CA ASN A 198 -1.71 -14.77 -15.48
C ASN A 198 -1.97 -13.79 -16.65
N GLY A 199 -1.89 -12.47 -16.42
CA GLY A 199 -2.14 -11.45 -17.44
C GLY A 199 -3.63 -11.11 -17.62
N ALA A 200 -4.48 -11.58 -16.71
CA ALA A 200 -5.92 -11.37 -16.72
C ALA A 200 -6.58 -11.77 -18.06
N PRO A 201 -6.45 -13.04 -18.50
CA PRO A 201 -7.05 -13.51 -19.75
C PRO A 201 -8.58 -13.39 -19.71
N GLN A 202 -9.18 -13.06 -20.85
CA GLN A 202 -10.62 -12.87 -20.99
C GLN A 202 -11.38 -14.21 -20.97
#